data_AF-A0AAU4DBN2-F1
#
_entry.id   AF-A0AAU4DBN2-F1
#
_cell.length_a   1.000
_cell.length_b   1.000
_cell.length_c   1.000
_cell.angle_alpha   90.00
_cell.angle_beta   90.00
_cell.angle_gamma   90.00
#
_symmetry.space_group_name_H-M   'P 1'
#
loop_
_entity.id
_entity.type
_entity.pdbx_description
1 polymer ?
#
loop_
_entity_poly.entity_id
_entity_poly.type
_entity_poly.pdbx_seq_one_letter_code
_entity_poly.pdbx_strand_id
1 'polypeptide(L)' 'MSSNLVAFDLDLTIEEARRRAEVVAALGPDWDPVAVMRGEDEAYALLYSGLDADQQRTYDGLVAAGVLPAQRPGRAAH' A
#
# COMPACT_ATOMS: atom_id res chain seq x y z
N MET A 1 -48.95 -11.73 15.93
CA MET A 1 -48.00 -10.61 16.06
C MET A 1 -47.26 -10.51 14.73
N SER A 2 -47.69 -9.63 13.82
CA SER A 2 -46.98 -9.42 12.56
C SER A 2 -45.85 -8.43 12.80
N SER A 3 -44.62 -8.80 12.45
CA SER A 3 -43.46 -7.93 12.56
C SER A 3 -43.50 -6.87 11.47
N ASN A 4 -43.38 -5.59 11.85
CA ASN A 4 -43.36 -4.47 10.92
C ASN A 4 -41.90 -4.22 10.50
N LEU A 5 -41.56 -4.58 9.27
CA LEU A 5 -40.20 -4.39 8.72
C LEU A 5 -40.10 -3.00 8.08
N VAL A 6 -39.03 -2.28 8.41
CA VAL A 6 -38.70 -0.98 7.81
C VAL A 6 -37.55 -1.19 6.82
N ALA A 7 -37.67 -0.60 5.64
CA ALA A 7 -36.60 -0.62 4.64
C ALA A 7 -35.41 0.20 5.15
N PHE A 8 -34.22 -0.42 5.14
CA PHE A 8 -32.95 0.23 5.42
C PHE A 8 -32.12 0.19 4.14
N ASP A 9 -31.78 1.38 3.65
CA ASP A 9 -30.92 1.56 2.48
C ASP A 9 -29.68 2.33 2.91
N LEU A 10 -28.51 1.91 2.43
CA LEU A 10 -27.22 2.51 2.78
C LEU A 10 -26.36 2.64 1.53
N ASP A 11 -26.00 3.88 1.19
CA ASP A 11 -25.03 4.14 0.14
C ASP A 11 -23.60 3.92 0.66
N LEU A 12 -23.06 2.74 0.37
CA LEU A 12 -21.68 2.38 0.73
C LEU A 12 -20.63 3.26 0.05
N THR A 13 -20.94 3.94 -1.05
CA THR A 13 -20.01 4.86 -1.71
C THR A 13 -19.78 6.10 -0.85
N ILE A 14 -20.86 6.65 -0.29
CA ILE A 14 -20.80 7.80 0.61
C ILE A 14 -20.12 7.40 1.92
N GLU A 15 -20.47 6.25 2.48
CA GLU A 15 -19.86 5.81 3.74
C GLU A 15 -18.38 5.47 3.59
N GLU A 16 -17.96 4.91 2.44
CA GLU A 16 -16.54 4.68 2.16
C GLU A 16 -15.78 6.00 1.99
N ALA A 17 -16.37 7.00 1.33
CA ALA A 17 -15.77 8.33 1.24
C ALA A 17 -15.59 8.97 2.62
N ARG A 18 -16.60 8.85 3.50
CA ARG A 18 -16.51 9.31 4.90
C ARG A 18 -15.41 8.57 5.66
N ARG A 19 -15.39 7.23 5.59
CA ARG A 19 -14.36 6.42 6.26
C ARG A 19 -12.95 6.83 5.82
N ARG A 20 -12.73 7.05 4.52
CA ARG A 20 -11.42 7.51 4.01
C ARG A 20 -11.06 8.90 4.51
N ALA A 21 -12.01 9.82 4.56
CA ALA A 21 -11.79 11.16 5.09
C ALA A 21 -11.36 11.12 6.56
N GLU A 22 -12.02 10.31 7.39
CA GLU A 22 -11.65 10.13 8.81
C GLU A 22 -10.27 9.49 8.97
N VAL A 23 -9.91 8.53 8.11
CA VAL A 23 -8.56 7.95 8.10
C VAL A 23 -7.50 9.00 7.78
N VAL A 24 -7.72 9.82 6.75
CA VAL A 24 -6.77 10.89 6.40
C VAL A 24 -6.68 11.94 7.51
N ALA A 25 -7.80 12.30 8.14
CA ALA A 25 -7.82 13.23 9.26
C ALA A 25 -7.04 12.69 10.47
N ALA A 26 -7.16 11.40 10.77
CA ALA A 26 -6.44 10.75 11.87
C ALA A 26 -4.92 10.69 11.67
N LEU A 27 -4.45 10.66 10.42
CA LEU A 27 -3.02 10.72 10.08
C LEU A 27 -2.41 12.10 10.33
N GLY A 28 -3.24 13.14 10.37
CA GLY A 28 -2.85 14.50 10.73
C GLY A 28 -2.32 15.33 9.55
N PRO A 29 -2.18 16.65 9.74
CA PRO A 29 -1.81 17.59 8.68
C PRO A 29 -0.37 17.43 8.19
N ASP A 30 0.50 16.83 9.00
CA ASP A 30 1.91 16.62 8.67
C ASP A 30 2.17 15.31 7.91
N TRP A 31 1.13 14.51 7.66
CA TRP A 31 1.26 13.27 6.93
C TRP A 31 1.53 13.53 5.44
N ASP A 32 2.74 13.20 4.99
CA ASP A 32 3.12 13.19 3.58
C ASP A 32 3.04 11.76 3.01
N PRO A 33 1.98 11.40 2.26
CA PRO A 33 1.85 10.07 1.69
C PRO A 33 2.95 9.73 0.68
N VAL A 34 3.53 10.73 0.01
CA VAL A 34 4.62 10.54 -0.94
C VAL A 34 5.92 10.22 -0.19
N ALA A 35 6.19 10.91 0.92
CA ALA A 35 7.33 10.57 1.77
C ALA A 35 7.22 9.16 2.35
N VAL A 36 6.03 8.75 2.81
CA VAL A 36 5.79 7.37 3.29
C VAL A 36 6.06 6.36 2.18
N MET A 37 5.53 6.56 0.97
CA MET A 37 5.79 5.65 -0.15
C MET A 37 7.27 5.55 -0.53
N ARG A 38 8.02 6.67 -0.49
CA ARG A 38 9.47 6.64 -0.72
C ARG A 38 10.21 5.87 0.36
N GLY A 39 9.83 6.07 1.63
CA GLY A 39 10.41 5.34 2.75
C GLY A 39 10.19 3.82 2.65
N GLU A 40 9.01 3.40 2.22
CA GLU A 40 8.71 1.98 1.95
C GLU A 40 9.57 1.42 0.80
N ASP A 41 9.72 2.15 -0.31
CA ASP A 41 10.58 1.74 -1.43
C ASP A 41 12.07 1.64 -1.01
N GLU A 42 12.56 2.58 -0.17
CA GLU A 42 13.90 2.56 0.39
C GLU A 42 14.12 1.38 1.35
N ALA A 43 13.15 1.13 2.24
CA ALA A 43 13.20 -0.02 3.14
C ALA A 43 13.20 -1.34 2.38
N TYR A 44 12.41 -1.43 1.30
CA TYR A 44 12.40 -2.59 0.41
C TYR A 44 13.76 -2.78 -0.26
N ALA A 45 14.40 -1.70 -0.69
CA ALA A 45 15.74 -1.75 -1.28
C ALA A 45 16.82 -2.19 -0.28
N LEU A 46 16.71 -1.78 0.98
CA LEU A 46 17.60 -2.23 2.04
C LEU A 46 17.43 -3.72 2.35
N LEU A 47 16.20 -4.24 2.34
CA LEU A 47 15.91 -5.65 2.63
C LEU A 47 16.63 -6.60 1.66
N TYR A 48 16.71 -6.21 0.39
CA TYR A 48 17.41 -6.97 -0.66
C TYR A 48 18.75 -6.34 -1.03
N SER A 49 19.33 -5.54 -0.15
CA SER A 49 20.69 -5.04 -0.32
C SER A 49 21.70 -6.11 0.08
N GLY A 50 22.85 -6.11 -0.60
CA GLY A 50 23.97 -7.00 -0.24
C GLY A 50 23.72 -8.49 -0.50
N LEU A 51 22.78 -8.84 -1.39
CA LEU A 51 22.59 -10.22 -1.81
C LEU A 51 23.86 -10.76 -2.49
N ASP A 52 24.24 -11.98 -2.12
CA ASP A 52 25.24 -12.71 -2.88
C ASP A 52 24.68 -13.19 -4.22
N ALA A 53 25.54 -13.79 -5.05
CA ALA A 53 25.16 -14.21 -6.40
C ALA A 53 24.04 -15.26 -6.41
N ASP A 54 23.93 -16.11 -5.40
CA ASP A 54 22.93 -17.18 -5.34
C ASP A 54 21.59 -16.64 -4.84
N GLN A 55 21.65 -15.75 -3.86
CA GLN A 55 20.52 -14.99 -3.35
C GLN A 55 19.93 -14.07 -4.43
N GLN A 56 20.78 -13.38 -5.20
CA GLN A 56 20.32 -12.52 -6.30
C GLN A 56 19.57 -13.31 -7.37
N ARG A 57 20.08 -14.49 -7.76
CA ARG A 57 19.37 -15.36 -8.73
C ARG A 57 18.02 -15.83 -8.20
N THR A 58 17.93 -16.11 -6.90
CA THR A 58 16.66 -16.48 -6.26
C THR A 58 15.69 -15.30 -6.25
N TYR A 59 16.15 -14.11 -5.87
CA TYR A 59 15.36 -12.88 -5.90
C TYR A 59 14.83 -12.59 -7.32
N ASP A 60 15.68 -12.65 -8.33
CA ASP A 60 15.29 -12.42 -9.74
C ASP A 60 14.23 -13.43 -10.20
N GLY A 61 14.35 -14.70 -9.79
CA GLY A 61 13.36 -15.74 -10.08
C GLY A 61 12.01 -15.46 -9.42
N LEU A 62 12.01 -14.98 -8.18
CA LEU A 62 10.79 -14.63 -7.46
C LEU A 62 10.12 -13.37 -8.04
N VAL A 63 10.90 -12.39 -8.50
CA VAL A 63 10.39 -11.22 -9.23
C VAL A 63 9.76 -11.63 -10.55
N ALA A 64 10.44 -12.47 -11.34
CA ALA A 64 9.93 -12.97 -12.61
C ALA A 64 8.63 -13.78 -12.44
N ALA A 65 8.50 -14.52 -11.34
CA ALA A 65 7.28 -15.25 -10.98
C ALA A 65 6.16 -14.36 -10.42
N GLY A 66 6.41 -13.07 -10.18
CA GLY A 66 5.46 -12.14 -9.57
C GLY A 66 5.22 -12.38 -8.08
N VAL A 67 6.07 -13.18 -7.41
CA VAL A 67 6.02 -13.43 -5.97
C VAL A 67 6.55 -12.22 -5.20
N LEU A 68 7.62 -11.62 -5.71
CA LEU A 68 8.17 -10.37 -5.17
C LEU A 68 7.93 -9.22 -6.16
N PRO A 69 7.62 -8.01 -5.68
CA PRO A 69 7.61 -6.83 -6.52
C PRO A 69 9.00 -6.57 -7.11
N ALA A 70 9.04 -6.16 -8.38
CA ALA A 70 10.26 -5.66 -8.97
C ALA A 70 10.70 -4.38 -8.26
N GLN A 71 12.00 -4.27 -7.98
CA GLN A 71 12.56 -3.04 -7.44
C GLN A 71 12.28 -1.90 -8.42
N ARG A 72 11.50 -0.91 -7.98
CA ARG A 72 11.29 0.28 -8.79
C ARG A 72 12.63 1.02 -8.84
N PRO A 73 13.17 1.34 -10.04
CA PRO A 73 14.34 2.21 -10.10
C PRO A 73 13.97 3.50 -9.39
N GLY A 74 14.65 3.77 -8.27
CA GLY A 74 14.45 4.98 -7.49
C GLY A 74 14.50 6.17 -8.45
N ARG A 75 13.48 7.03 -8.40
CA ARG A 75 13.46 8.29 -9.14
C ARG A 75 14.52 9.22 -8.54
N ALA A 76 15.78 8.93 -8.84
CA ALA A 76 16.95 9.77 -8.66
C ALA A 76 17.56 10.02 -10.05
N ALA A 77 16.75 10.63 -10.89
CA ALA A 77 17.19 11.36 -12.08
C ALA A 77 16.32 12.61 -12.13
N HIS A 78 16.67 13.60 -11.31
CA HIS A 78 16.51 15.04 -11.56
C HIS A 78 17.15 15.85 -10.45
#